data_AF-A0A539EG93-F1
#
_entry.id   AF-A0A539EG93-F1
#
_cell.length_a   1.000
_cell.length_b   1.000
_cell.length_c   1.000
_cell.angle_alpha   90.00
_cell.angle_beta   90.00
_cell.angle_gamma   90.00
#
_symmetry.space_group_name_H-M   'P 1'
#
loop_
_entity.id
_entity.type
_entity.pdbx_description
1 polymer ?
#
loop_
_entity_poly.entity_id
_entity_poly.type
_entity_poly.pdbx_seq_one_letter_code
_entity_poly.pdbx_strand_id
1 'polypeptide(L)'
;MRFLKGRRGQIAIPALFVIPSLFLFVYLIFETAKLSREKIRHQFALDSAAFIEMTNYSDFLNRSAYVNGAFPQRIFHEGFYNTCIEKKNNTQGDCGTQGDRLYNILFKNGAFPRADAPDPNDDLAWNSTPIWMIQFGGMGGAKNNNPPDMGSGRLDLITMQDALDYWLSWDDAQDIYKLYVQIYQLLGSVEDAQTSVFKRLTSDHNFFRKSYWLNTNDPINSAEMGAAYFPGGGMAATSFEPKPYCIQEIMIVGNKPTNNPFQPYVQFAPATPVQMPSTIVGCQPTSGLFQAEAIPQAHLTSLASPHTPGSNYGLVSPGLPIFQTWGQGLLEKNFFNVNFMSVSKCQGATGGLNNGPCVHATISLSGGRLWPNPTPKF
;
A
#
# COMPACT_ATOMS: atom_id res chain seq x y z
N MET A 1 46.53 -82.79 -24.08
CA MET A 1 45.71 -81.65 -24.55
C MET A 1 45.64 -80.59 -23.45
N ARG A 2 46.40 -79.49 -23.57
CA ARG A 2 46.29 -78.33 -22.66
C ARG A 2 45.50 -77.24 -23.39
N PHE A 3 44.25 -77.01 -22.98
CA PHE A 3 43.45 -75.89 -23.46
C PHE A 3 44.02 -74.57 -22.91
N LEU A 4 44.50 -73.71 -23.80
CA LEU A 4 44.79 -72.30 -23.50
C LEU A 4 43.46 -71.60 -23.19
N LYS A 5 43.16 -71.39 -21.91
CA LYS A 5 42.04 -70.56 -21.44
C LYS A 5 42.29 -69.09 -21.82
N GLY A 6 41.60 -68.61 -22.86
CA GLY A 6 41.65 -67.22 -23.28
C GLY A 6 41.05 -66.27 -22.24
N ARG A 7 41.89 -65.45 -21.58
CA ARG A 7 41.48 -64.40 -20.63
C ARG A 7 40.85 -63.15 -21.27
N ARG A 8 40.63 -63.13 -22.58
CA ARG A 8 40.08 -61.96 -23.31
C ARG A 8 38.58 -61.70 -23.02
N GLY A 9 37.84 -62.69 -22.50
CA GLY A 9 36.42 -62.52 -22.13
C GLY A 9 36.18 -61.88 -20.75
N GLN A 10 37.21 -61.77 -19.89
CA GLN A 10 37.05 -61.24 -18.52
C GLN A 10 36.99 -59.71 -18.44
N ILE A 11 37.46 -59.00 -19.46
CA ILE A 11 37.34 -57.53 -19.55
C ILE A 11 36.08 -57.14 -20.34
N ALA A 12 35.69 -57.95 -21.33
CA ALA A 12 34.54 -57.68 -22.18
C ALA A 12 33.21 -57.75 -21.42
N ILE A 13 33.03 -58.73 -20.53
CA ILE A 13 31.75 -58.92 -19.80
C ILE A 13 31.48 -57.77 -18.82
N PRO A 14 32.42 -57.33 -17.95
CA PRO A 14 32.20 -56.16 -17.10
C PRO A 14 32.05 -54.87 -17.91
N ALA A 15 32.83 -54.67 -18.98
CA ALA A 15 32.72 -53.47 -19.82
C ALA A 15 31.35 -53.36 -20.52
N LEU A 16 30.74 -54.49 -20.89
CA LEU A 16 29.41 -54.54 -21.52
C LEU A 16 28.27 -54.11 -20.59
N PHE A 17 28.47 -54.18 -19.26
CA PHE A 17 27.52 -53.66 -18.27
C PHE A 17 27.92 -52.29 -17.73
N VAL A 18 29.21 -52.05 -17.49
CA VAL A 18 29.72 -50.80 -16.90
C VAL A 18 29.59 -49.63 -17.86
N ILE A 19 29.91 -49.80 -19.15
CA ILE A 19 29.85 -48.70 -20.13
C ILE A 19 28.40 -48.23 -20.34
N PRO A 20 27.41 -49.10 -20.63
CA PRO A 20 26.02 -48.66 -20.76
C PRO A 20 25.45 -48.07 -19.47
N SER A 21 25.81 -48.62 -18.31
CA SER A 21 25.38 -48.07 -17.00
C SER A 21 25.98 -46.69 -16.74
N LEU A 22 27.24 -46.46 -17.11
CA LEU A 22 27.89 -45.16 -17.00
C LEU A 22 27.28 -44.14 -17.97
N PHE A 23 26.99 -44.54 -19.21
CA PHE A 23 26.26 -43.69 -20.17
C PHE A 23 24.87 -43.32 -19.66
N LEU A 24 24.12 -44.27 -19.10
CA LEU A 24 22.83 -44.00 -18.47
C LEU A 24 22.96 -43.00 -17.31
N PHE A 25 23.98 -43.16 -16.47
CA PHE A 25 24.24 -42.27 -15.34
C PHE A 25 24.58 -40.84 -15.79
N VAL A 26 25.46 -40.70 -16.78
CA VAL A 26 25.82 -39.40 -17.38
C VAL A 26 24.58 -38.73 -17.99
N TYR A 27 23.76 -39.51 -18.70
CA TYR A 27 22.53 -38.98 -19.30
C TYR A 27 21.52 -38.54 -18.25
N LEU A 28 21.39 -39.29 -17.15
CA LEU A 28 20.52 -38.92 -16.03
C LEU A 28 21.01 -37.63 -15.35
N ILE A 29 22.31 -37.45 -15.17
CA ILE A 29 22.89 -36.20 -14.66
C ILE A 29 22.58 -35.04 -15.62
N PHE A 30 22.73 -35.23 -16.92
CA PHE A 30 22.44 -34.19 -17.90
C PHE A 30 20.97 -33.76 -17.88
N GLU A 31 20.03 -34.72 -17.88
CA GLU A 31 18.59 -34.45 -17.84
C GLU A 31 18.16 -33.77 -16.52
N THR A 32 18.70 -34.23 -15.39
CA THR A 32 18.44 -33.61 -14.07
C THR A 32 19.01 -32.20 -13.98
N ALA A 33 20.22 -31.96 -14.51
CA ALA A 33 20.83 -30.63 -14.57
C ALA A 33 20.02 -29.67 -15.46
N LYS A 34 19.54 -30.14 -16.61
CA LYS A 34 18.67 -29.36 -17.50
C LYS A 34 17.37 -28.96 -16.78
N LEU A 35 16.70 -29.91 -16.14
CA LEU A 35 15.46 -29.66 -15.40
C LEU A 35 15.69 -28.71 -14.21
N SER A 36 16.81 -28.87 -13.50
CA SER A 36 17.21 -27.97 -12.41
C SER A 36 17.43 -26.54 -12.89
N ARG A 37 18.15 -26.35 -14.01
CA ARG A 37 18.40 -25.02 -14.60
C ARG A 37 17.09 -24.34 -15.00
N GLU A 38 16.19 -25.09 -15.63
CA GLU A 38 14.89 -24.56 -16.03
C GLU A 38 14.03 -24.19 -14.82
N LYS A 39 13.98 -25.05 -13.79
CA LYS A 39 13.29 -24.73 -12.54
C LYS A 39 13.82 -23.45 -11.90
N ILE A 40 15.15 -23.28 -11.82
CA ILE A 40 15.78 -22.08 -11.26
C ILE A 40 15.39 -20.84 -12.07
N ARG A 41 15.39 -20.94 -13.41
CA ARG A 41 14.97 -19.85 -14.29
C ARG A 41 13.52 -19.44 -14.03
N HIS A 42 12.60 -20.41 -13.94
CA HIS A 42 11.19 -20.14 -13.65
C HIS A 42 10.97 -19.59 -12.24
N GLN A 43 11.72 -20.06 -11.24
CA GLN A 43 11.65 -19.53 -9.88
C GLN A 43 12.11 -18.08 -9.84
N PHE A 44 13.26 -17.77 -10.44
CA PHE A 44 13.78 -16.41 -10.53
C PHE A 44 12.83 -15.47 -11.28
N ALA A 45 12.21 -15.96 -12.36
CA ALA A 45 11.21 -15.22 -13.12
C ALA A 45 9.96 -14.90 -12.29
N LEU A 46 9.47 -15.88 -11.52
CA LEU A 46 8.34 -15.70 -10.62
C LEU A 46 8.66 -14.68 -9.53
N ASP A 47 9.80 -14.81 -8.87
CA ASP A 47 10.22 -13.91 -7.80
C ASP A 47 10.37 -12.47 -8.33
N SER A 48 10.99 -12.30 -9.50
CA SER A 48 11.14 -11.00 -10.16
C SER A 48 9.81 -10.39 -10.59
N ALA A 49 8.88 -11.20 -11.11
CA ALA A 49 7.55 -10.75 -11.50
C ALA A 49 6.72 -10.32 -10.30
N ALA A 50 6.72 -11.13 -9.22
CA ALA A 50 6.05 -10.82 -7.98
C ALA A 50 6.60 -9.53 -7.33
N PHE A 51 7.93 -9.35 -7.35
CA PHE A 51 8.59 -8.16 -6.82
C PHE A 51 8.20 -6.88 -7.58
N ILE A 52 8.22 -6.92 -8.92
CA ILE A 52 7.83 -5.76 -9.74
C ILE A 52 6.35 -5.41 -9.52
N GLU A 53 5.49 -6.41 -9.46
CA GLU A 53 4.06 -6.18 -9.22
C GLU A 53 3.85 -5.53 -7.85
N MET A 54 4.47 -6.07 -6.79
CA MET A 54 4.38 -5.49 -5.44
C MET A 54 4.99 -4.10 -5.31
N THR A 55 5.97 -3.76 -6.15
CA THR A 55 6.50 -2.39 -6.20
C THR A 55 5.42 -1.38 -6.58
N ASN A 56 4.49 -1.74 -7.49
CA ASN A 56 3.37 -0.86 -7.85
C ASN A 56 2.40 -0.64 -6.67
N TYR A 57 2.13 -1.70 -5.89
CA TYR A 57 1.31 -1.59 -4.67
C TYR A 57 2.01 -0.73 -3.61
N SER A 58 3.29 -0.98 -3.36
CA SER A 58 4.07 -0.19 -2.39
C SER A 58 4.16 1.29 -2.77
N ASP A 59 4.40 1.60 -4.05
CA ASP A 59 4.47 2.97 -4.53
C ASP A 59 3.11 3.69 -4.38
N PHE A 60 2.01 3.02 -4.71
CA PHE A 60 0.67 3.56 -4.46
C PHE A 60 0.45 3.86 -2.96
N LEU A 61 0.73 2.90 -2.07
CA LEU A 61 0.59 3.10 -0.61
C LEU A 61 1.43 4.26 -0.08
N ASN A 62 2.66 4.40 -0.57
CA ASN A 62 3.56 5.48 -0.17
C ASN A 62 3.03 6.85 -0.63
N ARG A 63 2.48 6.93 -1.84
CA ARG A 63 1.89 8.17 -2.37
C ARG A 63 0.60 8.55 -1.65
N SER A 64 -0.29 7.60 -1.39
CA SER A 64 -1.51 7.85 -0.61
C SER A 64 -1.17 8.27 0.83
N ALA A 65 -0.17 7.65 1.47
CA ALA A 65 0.29 8.06 2.79
C ALA A 65 0.85 9.50 2.80
N TYR A 66 1.52 9.90 1.72
CA TYR A 66 2.02 11.27 1.55
C TYR A 66 0.89 12.29 1.42
N VAL A 67 -0.14 11.98 0.61
CA VAL A 67 -1.35 12.80 0.42
C VAL A 67 -2.16 12.92 1.72
N ASN A 68 -2.27 11.84 2.49
CA ASN A 68 -3.02 11.81 3.74
C ASN A 68 -2.37 12.59 4.89
N GLY A 69 -1.05 12.70 4.92
CA GLY A 69 -0.31 13.15 6.10
C GLY A 69 0.71 14.23 5.84
N ALA A 70 1.85 13.85 5.27
CA ALA A 70 3.02 14.72 5.16
C ALA A 70 2.76 15.97 4.29
N PHE A 71 1.99 15.83 3.21
CA PHE A 71 1.69 16.95 2.33
C PHE A 71 0.79 18.01 2.99
N PRO A 72 -0.40 17.69 3.55
CA PRO A 72 -1.20 18.68 4.26
C PRO A 72 -0.43 19.25 5.46
N GLN A 73 0.22 18.41 6.27
CA GLN A 73 1.03 18.86 7.41
C GLN A 73 2.03 19.96 7.02
N ARG A 74 2.77 19.75 5.92
CA ARG A 74 3.77 20.70 5.42
C ARG A 74 3.14 21.99 4.91
N ILE A 75 2.06 21.91 4.13
CA ILE A 75 1.41 23.12 3.59
C ILE A 75 0.85 23.98 4.72
N PHE A 76 0.13 23.38 5.67
CA PHE A 76 -0.41 24.13 6.80
C PHE A 76 0.71 24.67 7.70
N HIS A 77 1.82 23.96 7.84
CA HIS A 77 2.99 24.45 8.58
C HIS A 77 3.61 25.66 7.87
N GLU A 78 3.95 25.55 6.59
CA GLU A 78 4.54 26.66 5.84
C GLU A 78 3.59 27.88 5.74
N GLY A 79 2.28 27.64 5.62
CA GLY A 79 1.27 28.70 5.50
C GLY A 79 0.88 29.39 6.80
N PHE A 80 0.87 28.67 7.94
CA PHE A 80 0.25 29.17 9.18
C PHE A 80 1.10 29.04 10.44
N TYR A 81 2.27 28.40 10.40
CA TYR A 81 3.10 28.20 11.59
C TYR A 81 3.60 29.51 12.22
N ASN A 82 3.88 30.51 11.39
CA ASN A 82 4.33 31.84 11.83
C ASN A 82 3.17 32.84 12.01
N THR A 83 1.93 32.43 11.76
CA THR A 83 0.76 33.30 11.87
C THR A 83 0.25 33.29 13.29
N CYS A 84 0.63 34.30 14.05
CA CYS A 84 0.21 34.49 15.43
C CYS A 84 -1.15 35.20 15.50
N ILE A 85 -2.09 34.63 16.24
CA ILE A 85 -3.41 35.20 16.48
C ILE A 85 -3.51 35.59 17.95
N GLU A 86 -3.89 36.84 18.20
CA GLU A 86 -4.01 37.37 19.55
C GLU A 86 -5.18 36.73 20.31
N LYS A 87 -4.97 36.41 21.59
CA LYS A 87 -5.99 35.84 22.47
C LYS A 87 -6.63 36.96 23.29
N LYS A 88 -7.97 37.01 23.36
CA LYS A 88 -8.70 38.16 23.95
C LYS A 88 -8.47 38.34 25.45
N ASN A 89 -8.31 37.24 26.19
CA ASN A 89 -8.33 37.25 27.67
C ASN A 89 -7.09 36.62 28.33
N ASN A 90 -6.03 36.26 27.59
CA ASN A 90 -4.93 35.47 28.16
C ASN A 90 -3.55 36.08 27.89
N THR A 91 -2.66 35.96 28.88
CA THR A 91 -1.29 36.47 28.83
C THR A 91 -0.22 35.40 28.49
N GLN A 92 -0.63 34.23 28.00
CA GLN A 92 0.29 33.15 27.63
C GLN A 92 -0.22 32.36 26.40
N GLY A 93 0.70 32.14 25.46
CA GLY A 93 0.58 31.19 24.34
C GLY A 93 1.90 31.07 23.56
N ASP A 94 1.90 30.26 22.50
CA ASP A 94 3.11 29.94 21.71
C ASP A 94 3.68 31.12 20.91
N CYS A 95 2.93 32.23 20.84
CA CYS A 95 3.35 33.49 20.21
C CYS A 95 3.69 34.58 21.25
N GLY A 96 4.25 34.18 22.39
CA GLY A 96 4.65 35.09 23.47
C GLY A 96 3.50 35.37 24.43
N THR A 97 3.46 36.58 24.99
CA THR A 97 2.55 36.88 26.10
C THR A 97 1.09 37.07 25.68
N GLN A 98 0.68 37.03 24.41
CA GLN A 98 -0.74 37.29 24.06
C GLN A 98 -1.28 36.55 22.83
N GLY A 99 -0.74 35.40 22.42
CA GLY A 99 -1.27 34.72 21.23
C GLY A 99 -0.93 33.25 21.07
N ASP A 100 -1.71 32.57 20.23
CA ASP A 100 -1.45 31.21 19.77
C ASP A 100 -1.27 31.20 18.24
N ARG A 101 -0.61 30.18 17.72
CA ARG A 101 -0.39 30.03 16.28
C ARG A 101 -1.67 29.53 15.63
N LEU A 102 -2.07 30.13 14.51
CA LEU A 102 -3.22 29.66 13.73
C LEU A 102 -3.08 28.17 13.35
N TYR A 103 -1.85 27.74 13.10
CA TYR A 103 -1.50 26.33 12.92
C TYR A 103 -2.01 25.42 14.05
N ASN A 104 -1.83 25.82 15.31
CA ASN A 104 -2.25 25.05 16.49
C ASN A 104 -3.77 25.03 16.63
N ILE A 105 -4.43 26.16 16.37
CA ILE A 105 -5.89 26.29 16.42
C ILE A 105 -6.53 25.33 15.41
N LEU A 106 -6.09 25.39 14.15
CA LEU A 106 -6.58 24.52 13.08
C LEU A 106 -6.29 23.04 13.35
N PHE A 107 -5.11 22.72 13.91
CA PHE A 107 -4.76 21.36 14.29
C PHE A 107 -5.67 20.81 15.39
N LYS A 108 -5.93 21.60 16.44
CA LYS A 108 -6.83 21.25 17.55
C LYS A 108 -8.25 20.96 17.06
N ASN A 109 -8.69 21.69 16.03
CA ASN A 109 -9.99 21.50 15.39
C ASN A 109 -10.04 20.28 14.45
N GLY A 110 -8.93 19.55 14.28
CA GLY A 110 -8.88 18.37 13.42
C GLY A 110 -8.88 18.67 11.93
N ALA A 111 -8.45 19.89 11.55
CA ALA A 111 -8.45 20.35 10.17
C ALA A 111 -7.44 19.57 9.31
N PHE A 112 -6.25 19.33 9.85
CA PHE A 112 -5.15 18.64 9.18
C PHE A 112 -4.33 17.81 10.20
N PRO A 113 -3.53 16.84 9.75
CA PRO A 113 -2.69 16.05 10.63
C PRO A 113 -1.33 16.71 10.89
N ARG A 114 -0.78 16.53 12.10
CA ARG A 114 0.50 17.13 12.53
C ARG A 114 1.41 16.04 13.08
N ALA A 115 2.71 16.19 12.87
CA ALA A 115 3.70 15.39 13.60
C ALA A 115 3.56 15.63 15.11
N ASP A 116 3.45 14.58 15.92
CA ASP A 116 3.60 14.67 17.39
C ASP A 116 5.07 14.89 17.78
N ALA A 117 5.75 15.77 17.03
CA ALA A 117 7.09 16.19 17.35
C ALA A 117 7.03 17.27 18.44
N PRO A 118 7.90 17.19 19.45
CA PRO A 118 8.16 18.30 20.36
C PRO A 118 8.69 19.51 19.60
N ASP A 119 8.64 20.70 20.22
CA ASP A 119 9.14 21.96 19.64
C ASP A 119 10.50 21.72 18.93
N PRO A 120 10.72 22.19 17.70
CA PRO A 120 12.02 22.09 17.00
C PRO A 120 13.22 22.61 17.80
N ASN A 121 13.00 23.34 18.89
CA ASN A 121 14.05 23.80 19.81
C ASN A 121 14.37 22.83 20.97
N ASP A 122 13.66 21.70 21.10
CA ASP A 122 13.86 20.70 22.18
C ASP A 122 14.57 19.44 21.65
N ASP A 123 15.87 19.57 21.36
CA ASP A 123 16.75 18.55 20.75
C ASP A 123 16.72 17.17 21.45
N LEU A 124 16.38 17.13 22.74
CA LEU A 124 16.34 15.88 23.51
C LEU A 124 15.09 15.04 23.21
N ALA A 125 14.01 15.68 22.80
CA ALA A 125 12.73 15.03 22.60
C ALA A 125 12.57 14.50 21.16
N TRP A 126 13.28 15.08 20.18
CA TRP A 126 13.34 14.61 18.77
C TRP A 126 13.99 13.24 18.56
N ASN A 127 14.90 12.84 19.46
CA ASN A 127 15.60 11.54 19.35
C ASN A 127 14.78 10.34 19.88
N SER A 128 13.66 10.59 20.57
CA SER A 128 12.89 9.55 21.27
C SER A 128 11.54 9.23 20.62
N THR A 129 10.96 10.16 19.86
CA THR A 129 9.75 9.94 19.09
C THR A 129 10.11 9.62 17.64
N PRO A 130 9.50 8.60 17.01
CA PRO A 130 9.68 8.40 15.59
C PRO A 130 9.17 9.65 14.87
N ILE A 131 10.08 10.36 14.21
CA ILE A 131 9.96 11.66 13.52
C ILE A 131 8.75 11.75 12.55
N TRP A 132 8.08 10.61 12.31
CA TRP A 132 7.11 10.38 11.26
C TRP A 132 5.69 10.07 11.77
N MET A 133 5.36 10.36 13.04
CA MET A 133 4.00 10.17 13.56
C MET A 133 3.09 11.38 13.29
N ILE A 134 2.47 11.47 12.11
CA ILE A 134 1.68 12.64 11.64
C ILE A 134 0.16 12.51 11.88
N GLN A 135 -0.35 12.65 13.10
CA GLN A 135 -1.79 12.37 13.38
C GLN A 135 -2.70 13.56 13.34
N PHE A 136 -3.97 13.30 13.04
CA PHE A 136 -5.02 14.24 13.39
C PHE A 136 -5.11 14.33 14.92
N GLY A 137 -5.06 15.54 15.44
CA GLY A 137 -5.22 15.81 16.86
C GLY A 137 -6.61 16.35 17.20
N GLY A 138 -6.83 16.55 18.50
CA GLY A 138 -8.02 17.20 19.05
C GLY A 138 -9.32 16.56 18.53
N MET A 139 -10.21 17.38 17.94
CA MET A 139 -11.51 16.92 17.45
C MET A 139 -11.41 15.97 16.24
N GLY A 140 -10.28 15.97 15.54
CA GLY A 140 -10.05 15.11 14.37
C GLY A 140 -9.47 13.74 14.70
N GLY A 141 -9.23 13.41 15.96
CA GLY A 141 -8.50 12.18 16.35
C GLY A 141 -9.12 10.88 15.81
N ALA A 142 -10.44 10.84 15.61
CA ALA A 142 -11.14 9.68 15.06
C ALA A 142 -10.80 9.38 13.58
N LYS A 143 -10.27 10.38 12.84
CA LYS A 143 -9.76 10.20 11.47
C LYS A 143 -8.53 9.30 11.40
N ASN A 144 -7.87 9.04 12.52
CA ASN A 144 -6.72 8.13 12.60
C ASN A 144 -7.11 6.64 12.65
N ASN A 145 -8.40 6.32 12.79
CA ASN A 145 -8.88 4.93 12.80
C ASN A 145 -8.80 4.29 11.40
N ASN A 146 -8.85 2.95 11.33
CA ASN A 146 -9.01 2.21 10.07
C ASN A 146 -10.26 1.31 10.16
N PRO A 147 -11.39 1.67 9.52
CA PRO A 147 -11.57 2.82 8.62
C PRO A 147 -11.55 4.18 9.35
N PRO A 148 -11.15 5.27 8.67
CA PRO A 148 -11.27 6.63 9.20
C PRO A 148 -12.71 6.98 9.55
N ASP A 149 -12.90 7.61 10.71
CA ASP A 149 -14.19 8.13 11.12
C ASP A 149 -14.26 9.64 10.83
N MET A 150 -15.15 10.01 9.90
CA MET A 150 -15.43 11.41 9.53
C MET A 150 -16.54 12.04 10.40
N GLY A 151 -17.02 11.32 11.42
CA GLY A 151 -18.07 11.76 12.33
C GLY A 151 -19.38 12.06 11.60
N SER A 152 -19.96 13.22 11.87
CA SER A 152 -21.16 13.70 11.18
C SER A 152 -20.91 14.16 9.75
N GLY A 153 -19.66 14.14 9.29
CA GLY A 153 -19.30 14.70 7.98
C GLY A 153 -19.08 16.20 7.98
N ARG A 154 -19.20 16.84 9.14
CA ARG A 154 -19.01 18.28 9.31
C ARG A 154 -17.66 18.56 9.96
N LEU A 155 -16.91 19.50 9.39
CA LEU A 155 -15.70 20.07 9.97
C LEU A 155 -15.97 21.50 10.43
N ASP A 156 -15.77 21.76 11.72
CA ASP A 156 -15.72 23.13 12.24
C ASP A 156 -14.27 23.61 12.15
N LEU A 157 -13.92 24.28 11.05
CA LEU A 157 -12.55 24.71 10.78
C LEU A 157 -12.08 25.73 11.83
N ILE A 158 -12.97 26.67 12.16
CA ILE A 158 -12.84 27.61 13.28
C ILE A 158 -14.14 27.55 14.06
N THR A 159 -14.06 27.18 15.34
CA THR A 159 -15.24 27.01 16.19
C THR A 159 -15.74 28.35 16.73
N MET A 160 -16.97 28.36 17.25
CA MET A 160 -17.50 29.52 17.98
C MET A 160 -16.61 29.88 19.19
N GLN A 161 -16.07 28.85 19.87
CA GLN A 161 -15.18 29.05 21.00
C GLN A 161 -13.87 29.73 20.56
N ASP A 162 -13.31 29.35 19.41
CA ASP A 162 -12.11 29.99 18.89
C ASP A 162 -12.38 31.46 18.53
N ALA A 163 -13.53 31.79 17.95
CA ALA A 163 -13.89 33.18 17.66
C ALA A 163 -14.12 34.02 18.92
N LEU A 164 -14.51 33.40 20.05
CA LEU A 164 -14.61 34.06 21.35
C LEU A 164 -13.23 34.25 21.98
N ASP A 165 -12.35 33.24 21.89
CA ASP A 165 -11.04 33.25 22.52
C ASP A 165 -10.00 34.07 21.76
N TYR A 166 -10.11 34.14 20.43
CA TYR A 166 -9.11 34.74 19.55
C TYR A 166 -9.65 35.92 18.74
N TRP A 167 -8.79 36.91 18.50
CA TRP A 167 -9.02 38.03 17.60
C TRP A 167 -8.82 37.61 16.14
N LEU A 168 -9.76 36.83 15.61
CA LEU A 168 -9.79 36.45 14.20
C LEU A 168 -10.90 37.22 13.48
N SER A 169 -10.57 38.01 12.46
CA SER A 169 -11.58 38.73 11.68
C SER A 169 -12.38 37.77 10.81
N TRP A 170 -13.62 38.13 10.48
CA TRP A 170 -14.44 37.34 9.56
C TRP A 170 -13.79 37.19 8.18
N ASP A 171 -13.11 38.22 7.68
CA ASP A 171 -12.46 38.19 6.37
C ASP A 171 -11.27 37.21 6.39
N ASP A 172 -10.44 37.23 7.45
CA ASP A 172 -9.36 36.25 7.62
C ASP A 172 -9.90 34.82 7.72
N ALA A 173 -10.99 34.61 8.46
CA ALA A 173 -11.64 33.31 8.58
C ALA A 173 -12.13 32.79 7.21
N GLN A 174 -12.66 33.67 6.36
CA GLN A 174 -13.05 33.32 4.99
C GLN A 174 -11.85 32.95 4.12
N ASP A 175 -10.72 33.64 4.26
CA ASP A 175 -9.53 33.35 3.45
C ASP A 175 -8.85 32.04 3.88
N ILE A 176 -8.81 31.75 5.18
CA ILE A 176 -8.37 30.45 5.71
C ILE A 176 -9.25 29.32 5.17
N TYR A 177 -10.57 29.51 5.16
CA TYR A 177 -11.52 28.57 4.57
C TYR A 177 -11.26 28.32 3.08
N LYS A 178 -11.10 29.39 2.28
CA LYS A 178 -10.83 29.24 0.84
C LYS A 178 -9.54 28.45 0.60
N LEU A 179 -8.48 28.77 1.35
CA LEU A 179 -7.20 28.06 1.23
C LEU A 179 -7.36 26.58 1.61
N TYR A 180 -8.05 26.30 2.72
CA TYR A 180 -8.33 24.93 3.16
C TYR A 180 -9.02 24.10 2.08
N VAL A 181 -10.10 24.63 1.49
CA VAL A 181 -10.85 23.96 0.43
C VAL A 181 -9.98 23.74 -0.81
N GLN A 182 -9.20 24.75 -1.22
CA GLN A 182 -8.29 24.62 -2.37
C GLN A 182 -7.24 23.52 -2.19
N ILE A 183 -6.63 23.44 -0.99
CA ILE A 183 -5.63 22.41 -0.69
C ILE A 183 -6.25 21.02 -0.77
N TYR A 184 -7.36 20.78 -0.09
CA TYR A 184 -7.97 19.45 -0.07
C TYR A 184 -8.66 19.07 -1.39
N GLN A 185 -9.09 20.05 -2.18
CA GLN A 185 -9.52 19.82 -3.55
C GLN A 185 -8.36 19.36 -4.44
N LEU A 186 -7.19 20.01 -4.33
CA LEU A 186 -5.98 19.59 -5.02
C LEU A 186 -5.57 18.17 -4.60
N LEU A 187 -5.57 17.89 -3.29
CA LEU A 187 -5.24 16.57 -2.76
C LEU A 187 -6.17 15.48 -3.29
N GLY A 188 -7.48 15.74 -3.29
CA GLY A 188 -8.46 14.81 -3.86
C GLY A 188 -8.23 14.55 -5.35
N SER A 189 -7.89 15.58 -6.14
CA SER A 189 -7.56 15.41 -7.55
C SER A 189 -6.26 14.62 -7.77
N VAL A 190 -5.26 14.82 -6.90
CA VAL A 190 -4.00 14.07 -6.95
C VAL A 190 -4.26 12.59 -6.64
N GLU A 191 -5.05 12.30 -5.60
CA GLU A 191 -5.37 10.91 -5.21
C GLU A 191 -6.21 10.19 -6.28
N ASP A 192 -7.19 10.86 -6.88
CA ASP A 192 -8.01 10.29 -7.96
C ASP A 192 -7.14 9.92 -9.17
N ALA A 193 -6.21 10.81 -9.55
CA ALA A 193 -5.25 10.54 -10.62
C ALA A 193 -4.32 9.37 -10.28
N GLN A 194 -3.81 9.29 -9.03
CA GLN A 194 -2.97 8.20 -8.56
C GLN A 194 -3.72 6.86 -8.58
N THR A 195 -4.96 6.84 -8.09
CA THR A 195 -5.83 5.67 -8.08
C THR A 195 -6.15 5.21 -9.50
N SER A 196 -6.41 6.13 -10.43
CA SER A 196 -6.64 5.82 -11.84
C SER A 196 -5.41 5.19 -12.50
N VAL A 197 -4.22 5.77 -12.26
CA VAL A 197 -2.95 5.20 -12.76
C VAL A 197 -2.73 3.82 -12.15
N PHE A 198 -2.90 3.66 -10.84
CA PHE A 198 -2.74 2.38 -10.15
C PHE A 198 -3.65 1.31 -10.74
N LYS A 199 -4.96 1.59 -10.88
CA LYS A 199 -5.93 0.65 -11.51
C LYS A 199 -5.54 0.25 -12.91
N ARG A 200 -4.95 1.16 -13.70
CA ARG A 200 -4.46 0.87 -15.06
C ARG A 200 -3.15 0.08 -15.08
N LEU A 201 -2.27 0.27 -14.10
CA LEU A 201 -1.02 -0.48 -14.02
C LEU A 201 -1.26 -1.91 -13.53
N THR A 202 -2.22 -2.09 -12.62
CA THR A 202 -2.60 -3.39 -12.06
C THR A 202 -3.69 -4.11 -12.86
N SER A 203 -4.37 -3.44 -13.79
CA SER A 203 -5.31 -4.11 -14.71
C SER A 203 -4.57 -5.19 -15.50
N ASP A 204 -5.06 -6.43 -15.39
CA ASP A 204 -4.52 -7.65 -16.01
C ASP A 204 -3.11 -8.08 -15.54
N HIS A 205 -2.52 -7.36 -14.57
CA HIS A 205 -1.16 -7.60 -14.05
C HIS A 205 -0.11 -7.76 -15.17
N ASN A 206 -0.16 -6.85 -16.16
CA ASN A 206 0.70 -6.93 -17.34
C ASN A 206 2.20 -6.83 -16.99
N PHE A 207 2.56 -6.09 -15.94
CA PHE A 207 3.95 -6.01 -15.48
C PHE A 207 4.45 -7.33 -14.94
N PHE A 208 3.64 -8.03 -14.12
CA PHE A 208 3.93 -9.40 -13.71
C PHE A 208 4.17 -10.31 -14.94
N ARG A 209 3.23 -10.34 -15.89
CA ARG A 209 3.31 -11.21 -17.08
C ARG A 209 4.54 -10.91 -17.95
N LYS A 210 4.84 -9.63 -18.18
CA LYS A 210 6.01 -9.19 -18.95
C LYS A 210 7.33 -9.51 -18.26
N SER A 211 7.41 -9.30 -16.94
CA SER A 211 8.60 -9.65 -16.16
C SER A 211 8.89 -11.15 -16.20
N TYR A 212 7.84 -11.97 -16.09
CA TYR A 212 7.97 -13.41 -16.21
C TYR A 212 8.42 -13.84 -17.62
N TRP A 213 7.82 -13.26 -18.67
CA TRP A 213 8.22 -13.49 -20.06
C TRP A 213 9.69 -13.15 -20.32
N LEU A 214 10.16 -11.98 -19.86
CA LEU A 214 11.55 -11.54 -20.05
C LEU A 214 12.58 -12.51 -19.46
N ASN A 215 12.23 -13.20 -18.38
CA ASN A 215 13.13 -14.10 -17.68
C ASN A 215 13.04 -15.56 -18.15
N THR A 216 11.98 -15.94 -18.85
CA THR A 216 11.73 -17.33 -19.28
C THR A 216 11.76 -17.52 -20.79
N ASN A 217 11.47 -16.48 -21.57
CA ASN A 217 11.13 -16.52 -22.99
C ASN A 217 9.89 -17.36 -23.33
N ASP A 218 9.13 -17.84 -22.33
CA ASP A 218 7.86 -18.53 -22.53
C ASP A 218 6.79 -17.51 -22.92
N PRO A 219 5.77 -17.86 -23.73
CA PRO A 219 4.72 -16.92 -24.15
C PRO A 219 4.15 -16.12 -22.97
N ILE A 220 3.87 -14.83 -23.17
CA ILE A 220 3.45 -13.91 -22.10
C ILE A 220 2.21 -14.40 -21.31
N ASN A 221 1.31 -15.11 -21.99
CA ASN A 221 0.10 -15.67 -21.37
C ASN A 221 0.37 -16.90 -20.50
N SER A 222 1.57 -17.48 -20.56
CA SER A 222 1.96 -18.57 -19.66
C SER A 222 1.94 -18.12 -18.19
N ALA A 223 2.20 -16.83 -17.93
CA ALA A 223 2.21 -16.22 -16.61
C ALA A 223 0.83 -15.81 -16.07
N GLU A 224 -0.26 -16.11 -16.79
CA GLU A 224 -1.62 -15.75 -16.40
C GLU A 224 -2.01 -16.34 -15.04
N MET A 225 -1.49 -17.53 -14.71
CA MET A 225 -1.74 -18.19 -13.44
C MET A 225 -1.16 -17.40 -12.26
N GLY A 226 0.13 -17.06 -12.31
CA GLY A 226 0.76 -16.26 -11.26
C GLY A 226 0.12 -14.87 -11.13
N ALA A 227 -0.25 -14.26 -12.25
CA ALA A 227 -1.00 -13.01 -12.29
C ALA A 227 -2.38 -13.12 -11.62
N ALA A 228 -3.06 -14.27 -11.75
CA ALA A 228 -4.40 -14.46 -11.22
C ALA A 228 -4.49 -14.47 -9.69
N TYR A 229 -3.36 -14.59 -8.98
CA TYR A 229 -3.29 -14.50 -7.52
C TYR A 229 -3.38 -13.06 -6.97
N PHE A 230 -3.14 -12.05 -7.82
CA PHE A 230 -3.25 -10.65 -7.43
C PHE A 230 -4.69 -10.13 -7.57
N PRO A 231 -5.09 -9.12 -6.78
CA PRO A 231 -6.44 -8.55 -6.81
C PRO A 231 -6.94 -8.20 -8.22
N GLY A 232 -8.08 -8.78 -8.62
CA GLY A 232 -8.65 -8.66 -9.97
C GLY A 232 -8.38 -9.87 -10.86
N GLY A 233 -7.44 -10.74 -10.46
CA GLY A 233 -7.24 -12.07 -11.01
C GLY A 233 -8.31 -13.05 -10.53
N GLY A 234 -8.77 -13.96 -11.40
CA GLY A 234 -9.84 -14.93 -11.10
C GLY A 234 -9.54 -15.93 -9.96
N MET A 235 -8.33 -15.91 -9.38
CA MET A 235 -7.93 -16.75 -8.25
C MET A 235 -7.63 -15.93 -6.98
N ALA A 236 -7.72 -14.60 -7.03
CA ALA A 236 -7.42 -13.75 -5.88
C ALA A 236 -8.57 -13.78 -4.87
N ALA A 237 -8.26 -14.25 -3.66
CA ALA A 237 -9.13 -14.14 -2.49
C ALA A 237 -9.09 -12.73 -1.85
N THR A 238 -8.31 -11.80 -2.41
CA THR A 238 -8.09 -10.46 -1.88
C THR A 238 -8.52 -9.41 -2.89
N SER A 239 -9.41 -8.52 -2.47
CA SER A 239 -9.56 -7.21 -3.11
C SER A 239 -8.53 -6.27 -2.48
N PHE A 240 -7.87 -5.45 -3.27
CA PHE A 240 -7.15 -4.27 -2.77
C PHE A 240 -7.98 -3.08 -3.23
N GLU A 241 -8.77 -2.52 -2.32
CA GLU A 241 -9.73 -1.48 -2.64
C GLU A 241 -9.46 -0.25 -1.75
N PRO A 242 -8.67 0.71 -2.24
CA PRO A 242 -8.56 2.02 -1.64
C PRO A 242 -9.94 2.69 -1.61
N LYS A 243 -10.28 3.32 -0.48
CA LYS A 243 -11.52 4.08 -0.30
C LYS A 243 -11.20 5.51 0.12
N PRO A 244 -11.70 6.51 -0.61
CA PRO A 244 -11.58 7.89 -0.20
C PRO A 244 -12.60 8.23 0.89
N TYR A 245 -12.21 9.10 1.81
CA TYR A 245 -13.04 9.63 2.89
C TYR A 245 -13.10 11.16 2.80
N CYS A 246 -14.31 11.70 2.94
CA CYS A 246 -14.62 13.11 2.70
C CYS A 246 -15.45 13.71 3.83
N ILE A 247 -15.32 15.04 3.97
CA ILE A 247 -16.24 15.87 4.73
C ILE A 247 -17.25 16.53 3.78
N GLN A 248 -18.50 16.56 4.20
CA GLN A 248 -19.65 17.07 3.44
C GLN A 248 -19.86 18.55 3.71
N GLU A 249 -19.55 19.01 4.91
CA GLU A 249 -19.86 20.37 5.35
C GLU A 249 -18.70 21.01 6.10
N ILE A 250 -18.50 22.31 5.89
CA ILE A 250 -17.57 23.11 6.69
C ILE A 250 -18.30 24.26 7.36
N MET A 251 -18.10 24.41 8.65
CA MET A 251 -18.48 25.61 9.39
C MET A 251 -17.24 26.45 9.69
N ILE A 252 -17.39 27.76 9.52
CA ILE A 252 -16.40 28.75 9.92
C ILE A 252 -17.06 29.84 10.76
N VAL A 253 -16.35 30.31 11.77
CA VAL A 253 -16.79 31.41 12.63
C VAL A 253 -15.66 32.44 12.69
N GLY A 254 -16.02 33.73 12.69
CA GLY A 254 -15.05 34.82 12.85
C GLY A 254 -15.69 36.05 13.50
N ASN A 255 -14.89 37.06 13.83
CA ASN A 255 -15.37 38.30 14.43
C ASN A 255 -15.64 39.34 13.33
N LYS A 256 -16.88 39.83 13.26
CA LYS A 256 -17.27 40.90 12.34
C LYS A 256 -17.42 42.22 13.09
N PRO A 257 -16.82 43.32 12.62
CA PRO A 257 -16.96 44.62 13.27
C PRO A 257 -18.43 45.07 13.24
N THR A 258 -18.85 45.75 14.30
CA THR A 258 -20.17 46.40 14.35
C THR A 258 -20.03 47.91 14.44
N ASN A 259 -21.12 48.61 14.15
CA ASN A 259 -21.21 50.06 14.32
C ASN A 259 -21.44 50.46 15.80
N ASN A 260 -21.44 49.51 16.74
CA ASN A 260 -21.66 49.78 18.16
C ASN A 260 -20.32 49.90 18.90
N PRO A 261 -19.95 51.08 19.43
CA PRO A 261 -18.68 51.27 20.15
C PRO A 261 -18.59 50.45 21.45
N PHE A 262 -19.71 50.01 22.03
CA PHE A 262 -19.73 49.18 23.24
C PHE A 262 -19.62 47.68 22.94
N GLN A 263 -19.87 47.27 21.70
CA GLN A 263 -19.69 45.91 21.23
C GLN A 263 -19.03 45.96 19.85
N PRO A 264 -17.74 46.33 19.78
CA PRO A 264 -17.09 46.63 18.51
C PRO A 264 -17.07 45.43 17.55
N TYR A 265 -17.32 44.22 18.04
CA TYR A 265 -17.38 43.00 17.24
C TYR A 265 -18.52 42.08 17.71
N VAL A 266 -19.06 41.33 16.75
CA VAL A 266 -19.97 40.20 16.99
C VAL A 266 -19.41 38.96 16.32
N GLN A 267 -19.63 37.80 16.93
CA GLN A 267 -19.31 36.53 16.29
C GLN A 267 -20.27 36.35 15.11
N PHE A 268 -19.71 36.11 13.94
CA PHE A 268 -20.44 35.88 12.71
C PHE A 268 -20.09 34.50 12.17
N ALA A 269 -21.12 33.78 11.76
CA ALA A 269 -21.03 32.49 11.10
C ALA A 269 -22.10 32.44 10.01
N PRO A 270 -21.92 31.61 8.97
CA PRO A 270 -23.00 31.28 8.04
C PRO A 270 -24.20 30.70 8.79
N ALA A 271 -25.42 30.99 8.33
CA ALA A 271 -26.64 30.46 8.96
C ALA A 271 -26.72 28.93 8.93
N THR A 272 -26.10 28.32 7.92
CA THR A 272 -25.96 26.88 7.75
C THR A 272 -24.52 26.56 7.35
N PRO A 273 -23.96 25.41 7.76
CA PRO A 273 -22.65 24.95 7.27
C PRO A 273 -22.58 24.95 5.74
N VAL A 274 -21.41 25.28 5.20
CA VAL A 274 -21.18 25.36 3.76
C VAL A 274 -21.03 23.94 3.22
N GLN A 275 -21.85 23.59 2.22
CA GLN A 275 -21.79 22.29 1.54
C GLN A 275 -20.56 22.20 0.66
N MET A 276 -19.82 21.11 0.77
CA MET A 276 -18.59 20.88 0.03
C MET A 276 -18.84 20.23 -1.33
N PRO A 277 -18.14 20.66 -2.39
CA PRO A 277 -18.23 19.99 -3.68
C PRO A 277 -17.59 18.61 -3.60
N SER A 278 -18.07 17.67 -4.41
CA SER A 278 -17.45 16.34 -4.55
C SER A 278 -16.10 16.47 -5.24
N THR A 279 -15.02 16.08 -4.57
CA THR A 279 -13.66 16.16 -5.14
C THR A 279 -13.14 14.84 -5.68
N ILE A 280 -13.70 13.72 -5.24
CA ILE A 280 -13.33 12.36 -5.67
C ILE A 280 -14.57 11.47 -5.70
N VAL A 281 -14.60 10.50 -6.62
CA VAL A 281 -15.72 9.56 -6.79
C VAL A 281 -15.64 8.46 -5.75
N GLY A 282 -16.79 8.04 -5.21
CA GLY A 282 -16.88 6.93 -4.25
C GLY A 282 -16.52 7.29 -2.82
N CYS A 283 -16.47 8.58 -2.50
CA CYS A 283 -16.09 9.06 -1.18
C CYS A 283 -17.05 8.64 -0.08
N GLN A 284 -16.49 8.32 1.09
CA GLN A 284 -17.21 7.89 2.29
C GLN A 284 -17.26 9.00 3.34
N PRO A 285 -18.37 9.17 4.08
CA PRO A 285 -19.64 8.43 3.95
C PRO A 285 -20.44 8.80 2.70
N THR A 286 -20.26 10.01 2.17
CA THR A 286 -20.89 10.51 0.94
C THR A 286 -19.96 11.47 0.20
N SER A 287 -20.40 12.00 -0.95
CA SER A 287 -19.68 13.00 -1.72
C SER A 287 -19.31 14.23 -0.88
N GLY A 288 -18.09 14.73 -1.03
CA GLY A 288 -17.64 15.94 -0.37
C GLY A 288 -16.18 16.26 -0.68
N LEU A 289 -15.59 17.08 0.18
CA LEU A 289 -14.18 17.45 0.12
C LEU A 289 -13.33 16.34 0.71
N PHE A 290 -12.40 15.82 -0.10
CA PHE A 290 -11.45 14.79 0.28
C PHE A 290 -10.71 15.13 1.57
N GLN A 291 -10.44 14.11 2.39
CA GLN A 291 -9.68 14.23 3.63
C GLN A 291 -8.57 13.19 3.73
N ALA A 292 -8.87 11.94 3.38
CA ALA A 292 -7.92 10.84 3.45
C ALA A 292 -8.35 9.68 2.54
N GLU A 293 -7.38 8.91 2.06
CA GLU A 293 -7.57 7.60 1.42
C GLU A 293 -7.24 6.50 2.43
N ALA A 294 -8.10 5.49 2.61
CA ALA A 294 -7.78 4.36 3.47
C ALA A 294 -8.08 3.03 2.81
N ILE A 295 -7.29 2.03 3.17
CA ILE A 295 -7.52 0.65 2.76
C ILE A 295 -8.12 -0.08 3.96
N PRO A 296 -9.32 -0.66 3.81
CA PRO A 296 -9.99 -1.23 4.96
C PRO A 296 -9.15 -2.35 5.57
N GLN A 297 -9.10 -2.39 6.90
CA GLN A 297 -8.24 -3.30 7.65
C GLN A 297 -8.42 -4.77 7.24
N ALA A 298 -9.63 -5.18 6.83
CA ALA A 298 -9.90 -6.53 6.34
C ALA A 298 -9.05 -6.91 5.12
N HIS A 299 -8.76 -5.97 4.21
CA HIS A 299 -7.92 -6.21 3.03
C HIS A 299 -6.43 -6.27 3.38
N LEU A 300 -6.00 -5.48 4.37
CA LEU A 300 -4.63 -5.55 4.88
C LEU A 300 -4.39 -6.85 5.66
N THR A 301 -5.34 -7.21 6.52
CA THR A 301 -5.31 -8.46 7.29
C THR A 301 -5.42 -9.68 6.38
N SER A 302 -6.21 -9.63 5.30
CA SER A 302 -6.27 -10.74 4.35
C SER A 302 -4.90 -10.98 3.74
N LEU A 303 -4.23 -9.97 3.19
CA LEU A 303 -2.89 -10.07 2.61
C LEU A 303 -1.81 -10.55 3.60
N ALA A 304 -1.95 -10.21 4.90
CA ALA A 304 -1.04 -10.66 5.95
C ALA A 304 -1.35 -12.07 6.49
N SER A 305 -2.61 -12.52 6.34
CA SER A 305 -3.02 -13.82 6.84
C SER A 305 -2.46 -14.94 5.95
N PRO A 306 -2.24 -16.14 6.50
CA PRO A 306 -1.95 -17.32 5.70
C PRO A 306 -3.14 -17.57 4.77
N HIS A 307 -2.95 -17.40 3.46
CA HIS A 307 -4.00 -17.72 2.51
C HIS A 307 -4.04 -19.23 2.30
N THR A 308 -5.24 -19.80 2.37
CA THR A 308 -5.50 -21.03 1.65
C THR A 308 -5.27 -20.74 0.17
N PRO A 309 -4.33 -21.48 -0.44
CA PRO A 309 -4.24 -22.89 -0.16
C PRO A 309 -2.96 -23.29 0.62
N GLY A 310 -2.11 -22.35 1.03
CA GLY A 310 -0.86 -22.55 1.78
C GLY A 310 -0.97 -23.38 3.06
N SER A 311 -2.08 -23.27 3.82
CA SER A 311 -2.34 -24.10 5.01
C SER A 311 -2.67 -25.56 4.71
N ASN A 312 -3.12 -25.89 3.49
CA ASN A 312 -3.31 -27.27 3.04
C ASN A 312 -2.00 -27.91 2.52
N TYR A 313 -0.90 -27.15 2.45
CA TYR A 313 0.35 -27.52 1.75
C TYR A 313 1.61 -27.51 2.61
N GLY A 314 1.46 -27.40 3.94
CA GLY A 314 2.59 -27.37 4.88
C GLY A 314 3.43 -26.09 4.80
N LEU A 315 3.02 -25.10 3.99
CA LEU A 315 3.60 -23.76 3.96
C LEU A 315 2.95 -22.95 5.07
N VAL A 316 3.60 -22.93 6.24
CA VAL A 316 3.17 -22.17 7.42
C VAL A 316 3.52 -20.68 7.31
N SER A 317 4.10 -20.26 6.19
CA SER A 317 4.56 -18.88 5.99
C SER A 317 3.37 -17.93 5.82
N PRO A 318 3.23 -16.88 6.65
CA PRO A 318 2.20 -15.87 6.50
C PRO A 318 2.41 -15.07 5.20
N GLY A 319 1.33 -14.73 4.49
CA GLY A 319 1.37 -13.96 3.25
C GLY A 319 0.58 -14.57 2.09
N LEU A 320 0.60 -13.87 0.95
CA LEU A 320 -0.05 -14.25 -0.30
C LEU A 320 0.84 -15.24 -1.08
N PRO A 321 0.43 -16.51 -1.24
CA PRO A 321 1.16 -17.48 -2.03
C PRO A 321 0.81 -17.30 -3.51
N ILE A 322 1.83 -17.23 -4.35
CA ILE A 322 1.70 -17.19 -5.80
C ILE A 322 2.29 -18.48 -6.35
N PHE A 323 1.51 -19.17 -7.17
CA PHE A 323 1.96 -20.37 -7.87
C PHE A 323 1.98 -20.13 -9.38
N GLN A 324 2.97 -20.73 -10.04
CA GLN A 324 3.09 -20.69 -11.48
C GLN A 324 3.55 -22.06 -11.97
N THR A 325 2.79 -22.69 -12.86
CA THR A 325 3.22 -23.91 -13.55
C THR A 325 4.14 -23.57 -14.72
N TRP A 326 5.01 -24.51 -15.08
CA TRP A 326 5.95 -24.34 -16.18
C TRP A 326 6.17 -25.66 -16.93
N GLY A 327 6.77 -25.56 -18.13
CA GLY A 327 7.16 -26.73 -18.91
C GLY A 327 6.05 -27.47 -19.66
N GLN A 328 4.88 -26.84 -19.84
CA GLN A 328 3.83 -27.36 -20.74
C GLN A 328 4.41 -27.53 -22.15
N GLY A 329 4.42 -28.75 -22.68
CA GLY A 329 5.01 -29.11 -23.98
C GLY A 329 6.50 -29.48 -23.96
N LEU A 330 7.33 -28.92 -23.06
CA LEU A 330 8.77 -29.24 -22.97
C LEU A 330 9.07 -30.47 -22.08
N LEU A 331 8.14 -30.83 -21.19
CA LEU A 331 8.34 -31.84 -20.14
C LEU A 331 7.42 -33.07 -20.28
N GLU A 332 6.74 -33.23 -21.42
CA GLU A 332 5.78 -34.32 -21.64
C GLU A 332 6.43 -35.71 -21.64
N LYS A 333 7.64 -35.83 -22.20
CA LYS A 333 8.44 -37.07 -22.20
C LYS A 333 9.92 -36.73 -22.22
N ASN A 334 10.67 -37.26 -21.26
CA ASN A 334 12.14 -37.26 -21.34
C ASN A 334 12.64 -38.45 -22.17
N PHE A 335 13.96 -38.57 -22.31
CA PHE A 335 14.61 -39.70 -22.99
C PHE A 335 14.23 -41.08 -22.42
N PHE A 336 13.90 -41.15 -21.13
CA PHE A 336 13.44 -42.35 -20.44
C PHE A 336 11.91 -42.55 -20.52
N ASN A 337 11.22 -41.77 -21.36
CA ASN A 337 9.76 -41.76 -21.50
C ASN A 337 9.02 -41.47 -20.18
N VAL A 338 9.68 -40.81 -19.24
CA VAL A 338 9.09 -40.29 -18.00
C VAL A 338 8.37 -38.99 -18.33
N ASN A 339 7.08 -38.95 -17.99
CA ASN A 339 6.27 -37.75 -18.12
C ASN A 339 6.35 -36.95 -16.82
N PHE A 340 7.15 -35.87 -16.82
CA PHE A 340 7.26 -35.02 -15.64
C PHE A 340 5.96 -34.26 -15.33
N MET A 341 5.06 -34.14 -16.30
CA MET A 341 3.73 -33.56 -16.06
C MET A 341 2.87 -34.44 -15.13
N SER A 342 3.09 -35.77 -15.13
CA SER A 342 2.37 -36.70 -14.27
C SER A 342 3.09 -37.02 -12.96
N VAL A 343 4.44 -36.95 -12.95
CA VAL A 343 5.27 -37.33 -11.80
C VAL A 343 5.50 -36.16 -10.84
N SER A 344 5.73 -34.95 -11.36
CA SER A 344 6.02 -33.75 -10.57
C SER A 344 4.83 -32.80 -10.55
N LYS A 345 3.69 -33.29 -10.05
CA LYS A 345 2.48 -32.46 -9.95
C LYS A 345 2.64 -31.41 -8.86
N CYS A 346 2.19 -30.19 -9.15
CA CYS A 346 1.96 -29.19 -8.13
C CYS A 346 0.85 -29.69 -7.19
N GLN A 347 1.23 -30.19 -6.01
CA GLN A 347 0.24 -30.53 -4.99
C GLN A 347 -0.40 -29.22 -4.52
N GLY A 348 -1.68 -29.02 -4.86
CA GLY A 348 -2.45 -27.94 -4.27
C GLY A 348 -2.92 -26.80 -5.19
N ALA A 349 -2.68 -26.92 -6.49
CA ALA A 349 -3.20 -25.94 -7.41
C ALA A 349 -4.68 -26.33 -7.75
N THR A 350 -5.66 -25.57 -7.27
CA THR A 350 -7.10 -25.81 -7.52
C THR A 350 -7.55 -25.27 -8.89
N GLY A 351 -8.32 -26.04 -9.65
CA GLY A 351 -8.96 -25.56 -10.90
C GLY A 351 -8.29 -25.99 -12.21
N GLY A 352 -7.88 -27.27 -12.34
CA GLY A 352 -7.22 -27.79 -13.54
C GLY A 352 -5.69 -27.66 -13.53
N LEU A 353 -5.14 -27.15 -12.43
CA LEU A 353 -3.73 -26.83 -12.23
C LEU A 353 -2.86 -28.03 -11.78
N ASN A 354 -3.41 -29.26 -11.81
CA ASN A 354 -2.74 -30.49 -11.37
C ASN A 354 -1.78 -31.12 -12.41
N ASN A 355 -1.53 -30.43 -13.51
CA ASN A 355 -0.74 -30.95 -14.62
C ASN A 355 0.60 -30.22 -14.69
N GLY A 356 1.58 -30.73 -13.97
CA GLY A 356 2.99 -30.37 -14.15
C GLY A 356 3.69 -29.68 -12.99
N PRO A 357 5.00 -29.45 -13.17
CA PRO A 357 5.84 -28.83 -12.16
C PRO A 357 5.48 -27.36 -12.00
N CYS A 358 5.64 -26.88 -10.77
CA CYS A 358 5.37 -25.50 -10.42
C CYS A 358 6.53 -24.89 -9.63
N VAL A 359 6.55 -23.57 -9.66
CA VAL A 359 7.34 -22.70 -8.81
C VAL A 359 6.39 -21.88 -7.95
N HIS A 360 6.87 -21.40 -6.82
CA HIS A 360 6.06 -20.70 -5.84
C HIS A 360 6.83 -19.55 -5.20
N ALA A 361 6.13 -18.47 -4.91
CA ALA A 361 6.64 -17.33 -4.16
C ALA A 361 5.61 -16.97 -3.09
N THR A 362 6.07 -16.52 -1.92
CA THR A 362 5.17 -16.03 -0.87
C THR A 362 5.47 -14.57 -0.62
N ILE A 363 4.44 -13.74 -0.75
CA ILE A 363 4.54 -12.32 -0.43
C ILE A 363 4.04 -12.12 0.98
N SER A 364 4.97 -11.95 1.91
CA SER A 364 4.66 -11.58 3.28
C SER A 364 4.62 -10.07 3.41
N LEU A 365 3.56 -9.55 4.02
CA LEU A 365 3.55 -8.17 4.52
C LEU A 365 4.15 -8.16 5.92
N SER A 366 5.33 -7.58 6.07
CA SER A 366 5.95 -7.34 7.39
C SER A 366 5.93 -5.85 7.70
N GLY A 367 5.19 -5.47 8.74
CA GLY A 367 5.00 -4.06 9.08
C GLY A 367 3.92 -3.41 8.20
N GLY A 368 2.94 -2.79 8.84
CA GLY A 368 1.86 -2.12 8.13
C GLY A 368 0.78 -1.71 9.10
N ARG A 369 0.89 -0.49 9.60
CA ARG A 369 -0.28 0.28 10.01
C ARG A 369 -0.26 1.48 9.08
N LEU A 370 -1.07 1.46 8.03
CA LEU A 370 -1.12 2.60 7.12
C LEU A 370 -1.33 3.86 7.95
N TRP A 371 -0.45 4.85 7.74
CA TRP A 371 -0.54 6.11 8.44
C TRP A 371 -1.94 6.69 8.24
N PRO A 372 -2.68 6.89 9.36
CA PRO A 372 -2.13 6.99 10.73
C PRO A 372 -1.73 5.82 11.67
N ASN A 373 -0.71 4.96 11.44
CA ASN A 373 0.63 4.99 12.10
C ASN A 373 1.27 3.60 12.20
N PRO A 374 2.45 3.27 11.59
CA PRO A 374 3.27 4.10 10.73
C PRO A 374 3.22 3.64 9.26
N THR A 375 3.12 4.59 8.33
CA THR A 375 3.78 4.41 7.02
C THR A 375 5.05 5.25 6.99
N PRO A 376 6.22 4.61 6.86
CA PRO A 376 7.53 5.25 6.78
C PRO A 376 7.88 5.71 5.36
N LYS A 377 8.91 6.56 5.27
CA LYS A 377 9.65 6.90 4.05
C LYS A 377 10.73 5.86 3.75
N PHE A 378 10.81 5.53 2.45
CA PHE A 378 11.91 5.03 1.60
C PHE A 378 12.80 3.91 2.12
#